data_AF-R6SL43-F1
#
_entry.id   AF-R6SL43-F1
#
_cell.length_a   1.000
_cell.length_b   1.000
_cell.length_c   1.000
_cell.angle_alpha   90.00
_cell.angle_beta   90.00
_cell.angle_gamma   90.00
#
_symmetry.space_group_name_H-M   'P 1'
#
loop_
_entity.id
_entity.type
_entity.pdbx_description
1 polymer ?
#
loop_
_entity_poly.entity_id
_entity_poly.type
_entity_poly.pdbx_seq_one_letter_code
_entity_poly.pdbx_strand_id
1 'polypeptide(L)'
;MNALFDGLRALGARRVVLTGVMFSDTEIGIAAMDADGTVCTAGSRYIDAKLHGTGDVFTAALIGYLHRGCHFADAARNALTFVSAAIDATQPFLDTHWYGLCFEPCLWRLTDSGNAETSPADSAPSR
;
A
#
# COMPACT_ATOMS: atom_id res chain seq x y z
N MET A 1 6.51 10.49 13.11
CA MET A 1 6.85 9.46 12.11
C MET A 1 8.30 9.02 12.23
N ASN A 2 9.28 9.94 12.11
CA ASN A 2 10.72 9.60 12.20
C ASN A 2 11.11 8.85 13.49
N ALA A 3 10.65 9.29 14.66
CA ALA A 3 10.96 8.60 15.92
C ALA A 3 10.49 7.13 15.98
N LEU A 4 9.39 6.78 15.29
CA LEU A 4 8.91 5.39 15.22
C LEU A 4 9.80 4.54 14.30
N PHE A 5 10.21 5.11 13.17
CA PHE A 5 11.18 4.50 12.27
C PHE A 5 12.52 4.25 12.96
N ASP A 6 13.04 5.24 13.67
CA ASP A 6 14.30 5.15 14.40
C ASP A 6 14.21 4.08 15.51
N GLY A 7 13.10 4.04 16.24
CA GLY A 7 12.85 3.02 17.26
C GLY A 7 12.84 1.60 16.68
N LEU A 8 12.15 1.38 15.55
CA LEU A 8 12.11 0.07 14.89
C LEU A 8 13.46 -0.32 14.29
N ARG A 9 14.24 0.65 13.78
CA ARG A 9 15.62 0.44 13.33
C ARG A 9 16.55 0.04 14.47
N ALA A 10 16.41 0.68 15.63
CA ALA A 10 17.17 0.34 16.83
C ALA A 10 16.88 -1.09 17.32
N LEU A 11 15.71 -1.65 17.00
CA LEU A 11 15.36 -3.05 17.25
C LEU A 11 15.85 -4.03 16.17
N GLY A 12 16.51 -3.53 15.10
CA GLY A 12 17.14 -4.34 14.06
C GLY A 12 16.39 -4.43 12.73
N ALA A 13 15.25 -3.76 12.57
CA ALA A 13 14.49 -3.79 11.32
C ALA A 13 15.22 -3.02 10.21
N ARG A 14 15.75 -3.72 9.19
CA ARG A 14 16.44 -3.07 8.05
C ARG A 14 15.52 -2.29 7.13
N ARG A 15 14.24 -2.66 7.04
CA ARG A 15 13.20 -1.97 6.27
C ARG A 15 11.96 -1.91 7.14
N VAL A 16 11.21 -0.82 7.06
CA VAL A 16 10.00 -0.63 7.87
C VAL A 16 8.88 -0.13 6.97
N VAL A 17 7.68 -0.70 7.13
CA VAL A 17 6.44 -0.16 6.55
C VAL A 17 5.45 -0.01 7.69
N LEU A 18 4.94 1.20 7.86
CA LEU A 18 3.82 1.53 8.74
C LEU A 18 2.58 1.58 7.86
N THR A 19 1.60 0.71 8.13
CA THR A 19 0.32 0.66 7.41
C THR A 19 -0.77 1.33 8.24
N GLY A 20 -1.85 1.75 7.58
CA GLY A 20 -2.99 2.35 8.28
C GLY A 20 -2.69 3.74 8.85
N VAL A 21 -1.73 4.45 8.25
CA VAL A 21 -1.39 5.82 8.64
C VAL A 21 -2.48 6.74 8.09
N MET A 22 -3.23 7.41 8.97
CA MET A 22 -4.18 8.44 8.57
C MET A 22 -3.41 9.73 8.24
N PHE A 23 -3.53 10.22 7.00
CA PHE A 23 -2.96 11.49 6.57
C PHE A 23 -3.96 12.65 6.68
N SER A 24 -5.26 12.32 6.60
CA SER A 24 -6.38 13.22 6.87
C SER A 24 -7.62 12.39 7.23
N ASP A 25 -8.76 13.04 7.47
CA ASP A 25 -10.03 12.34 7.74
C ASP A 25 -10.54 11.50 6.54
N THR A 26 -9.99 11.73 5.35
CA THR A 26 -10.41 11.05 4.11
C THR A 26 -9.30 10.25 3.44
N GLU A 27 -8.08 10.27 3.98
CA GLU A 27 -6.91 9.65 3.37
C GLU A 27 -6.14 8.79 4.39
N ILE A 28 -5.95 7.52 4.02
CA ILE A 28 -5.20 6.52 4.77
C ILE A 28 -4.13 5.92 3.86
N GLY A 29 -3.00 5.46 4.42
CA GLY A 29 -2.06 4.72 3.60
C GLY A 29 -0.86 4.20 4.36
N ILE A 30 0.30 4.29 3.70
CA ILE A 30 1.56 3.78 4.19
C ILE A 30 2.60 4.87 4.35
N ALA A 31 3.47 4.68 5.34
CA ALA A 31 4.78 5.32 5.41
C ALA A 31 5.84 4.22 5.48
N ALA A 32 6.80 4.23 4.57
CA ALA A 32 7.83 3.21 4.47
C ALA A 32 9.22 3.84 4.50
N MET A 33 10.17 3.12 5.08
CA MET A 33 11.58 3.48 5.14
C MET A 33 12.42 2.31 4.62
N ASP A 34 13.21 2.56 3.57
CA ASP A 34 14.13 1.58 2.98
C ASP A 34 15.45 1.50 3.78
N ALA A 35 16.31 0.55 3.44
CA ALA A 35 17.55 0.22 4.13
C ALA A 35 18.57 1.37 4.18
N ASP A 36 18.56 2.21 3.16
CA ASP A 36 19.39 3.43 3.07
C ASP A 36 18.83 4.60 3.91
N GLY A 37 17.66 4.44 4.51
CA GLY A 37 16.96 5.48 5.28
C GLY A 37 16.02 6.34 4.45
N THR A 38 15.91 6.11 3.13
CA THR A 38 14.95 6.81 2.27
C THR A 38 13.53 6.52 2.72
N VAL A 39 12.75 7.58 2.94
CA VAL A 39 11.35 7.49 3.35
C VAL A 39 10.44 7.78 2.16
N CYS A 40 9.39 6.99 1.99
CA CYS A 40 8.31 7.24 1.05
C CYS A 40 6.95 7.05 1.70
N THR A 41 5.97 7.83 1.26
CA THR A 41 4.56 7.67 1.63
C THR A 41 3.72 7.37 0.39
N ALA A 42 2.56 6.76 0.62
CA ALA A 42 1.53 6.59 -0.39
C ALA A 42 0.17 6.55 0.29
N GLY A 43 -0.81 7.22 -0.30
CA GLY A 43 -2.17 7.35 0.23
C GLY A 43 -3.21 6.67 -0.64
N SER A 44 -4.34 6.38 -0.03
CA SER A 44 -5.57 5.91 -0.67
C SER A 44 -6.77 6.48 0.08
N ARG A 45 -7.95 6.39 -0.54
CA ARG A 45 -9.20 6.84 0.09
C ARG A 45 -9.47 6.02 1.35
N TYR A 46 -9.73 6.69 2.47
CA TYR A 46 -10.20 6.03 3.67
C TYR A 46 -11.65 5.55 3.49
N ILE A 47 -11.91 4.31 3.87
CA ILE A 47 -13.25 3.71 3.89
C ILE A 47 -13.50 3.26 5.32
N ASP A 48 -14.57 3.78 5.93
CA ASP A 48 -14.96 3.45 7.30
C ASP A 48 -15.66 2.09 7.34
N ALA A 49 -14.89 1.03 7.14
CA ALA A 49 -15.34 -0.36 7.18
C ALA A 49 -14.32 -1.25 7.91
N LYS A 50 -14.81 -2.17 8.74
CA LYS A 50 -13.97 -3.15 9.42
C LYS A 50 -13.75 -4.36 8.50
N LEU A 51 -12.64 -4.34 7.79
CA LEU A 51 -12.19 -5.44 6.93
C LEU A 51 -10.96 -6.11 7.55
N HIS A 52 -11.11 -7.37 7.96
CA HIS A 52 -10.00 -8.14 8.52
C HIS A 52 -9.07 -8.65 7.42
N GLY A 53 -7.78 -8.79 7.75
CA GLY A 53 -6.79 -9.35 6.83
C GLY A 53 -6.20 -8.37 5.81
N THR A 54 -6.55 -7.07 5.85
CA THR A 54 -5.95 -6.05 4.97
C THR A 54 -4.42 -6.00 5.10
N GLY A 55 -3.89 -6.13 6.33
CA GLY A 55 -2.46 -6.21 6.58
C GLY A 55 -1.81 -7.48 6.02
N ASP A 56 -2.48 -8.62 6.10
CA ASP A 56 -1.99 -9.91 5.57
C ASP A 56 -1.92 -9.85 4.04
N VAL A 57 -2.98 -9.35 3.40
CA VAL A 57 -3.06 -9.17 1.94
C VAL A 57 -2.02 -8.16 1.45
N PHE A 58 -1.88 -7.01 2.13
CA PHE A 58 -0.85 -6.02 1.83
C PHE A 58 0.55 -6.64 1.91
N THR A 59 0.85 -7.38 2.98
CA THR A 59 2.17 -7.98 3.21
C THR A 59 2.48 -9.04 2.17
N ALA A 60 1.51 -9.91 1.84
CA ALA A 60 1.67 -10.92 0.79
C ALA A 60 1.97 -10.27 -0.57
N ALA A 61 1.23 -9.22 -0.94
CA ALA A 61 1.45 -8.48 -2.18
C ALA A 61 2.82 -7.79 -2.20
N LEU A 62 3.20 -7.10 -1.13
CA LEU A 62 4.51 -6.45 -0.99
C LEU A 62 5.66 -7.45 -1.19
N ILE A 63 5.61 -8.59 -0.51
CA ILE A 63 6.64 -9.64 -0.64
C ILE A 63 6.66 -10.21 -2.07
N GLY A 64 5.50 -10.39 -2.70
CA GLY A 64 5.40 -10.80 -4.10
C GLY A 64 6.09 -9.83 -5.06
N TYR A 65 5.80 -8.53 -4.95
CA TYR A 65 6.47 -7.50 -5.78
C TYR A 65 7.98 -7.43 -5.53
N LEU A 66 8.42 -7.55 -4.27
CA LEU A 66 9.85 -7.59 -3.96
C LEU A 66 10.55 -8.81 -4.58
N HIS A 67 9.93 -9.99 -4.56
CA HIS A 67 10.49 -11.19 -5.21
C HIS A 67 10.53 -11.08 -6.73
N ARG A 68 9.65 -10.27 -7.34
CA ARG A 68 9.71 -9.91 -8.76
C ARG A 68 10.83 -8.92 -9.11
N GLY A 69 11.55 -8.40 -8.10
CA GLY A 69 12.63 -7.44 -8.29
C GLY A 69 12.19 -5.98 -8.31
N CYS A 70 10.95 -5.66 -7.90
CA CYS A 70 10.53 -4.28 -7.76
C CYS A 70 11.37 -3.54 -6.69
N HIS A 71 11.65 -2.26 -6.93
CA HIS A 71 12.22 -1.39 -5.90
C HIS A 71 11.27 -1.29 -4.70
N PHE A 72 11.82 -1.14 -3.49
CA PHE A 72 11.05 -1.24 -2.25
C PHE A 72 9.91 -0.22 -2.16
N ALA A 73 10.17 1.03 -2.53
CA ALA A 73 9.14 2.07 -2.55
C ALA A 73 8.00 1.73 -3.51
N ASP A 74 8.32 1.24 -4.71
CA ASP A 74 7.32 0.88 -5.72
C ASP A 74 6.56 -0.39 -5.34
N ALA A 75 7.24 -1.38 -4.75
CA ALA A 75 6.60 -2.57 -4.21
C ALA A 75 5.58 -2.21 -3.10
N ALA A 76 5.92 -1.27 -2.22
CA ALA A 76 5.04 -0.81 -1.15
C ALA A 76 3.84 -0.01 -1.70
N ARG A 77 4.05 0.86 -2.70
CA ARG A 77 2.98 1.57 -3.42
C ARG A 77 2.06 0.60 -4.15
N ASN A 78 2.61 -0.36 -4.89
CA ASN A 78 1.83 -1.34 -5.63
C ASN A 78 1.03 -2.26 -4.70
N ALA A 79 1.59 -2.64 -3.54
CA ALA A 79 0.86 -3.38 -2.52
C ALA A 79 -0.31 -2.57 -1.94
N LEU A 80 -0.13 -1.26 -1.69
CA LEU A 80 -1.22 -0.37 -1.29
C LEU A 80 -2.31 -0.32 -2.37
N THR A 81 -1.93 -0.10 -3.64
CA THR A 81 -2.86 -0.06 -4.76
C THR A 81 -3.65 -1.37 -4.89
N PHE A 82 -2.99 -2.52 -4.70
CA PHE A 82 -3.63 -3.83 -4.75
C PHE A 82 -4.65 -4.01 -3.62
N VAL A 83 -4.27 -3.73 -2.37
CA VAL A 83 -5.20 -3.89 -1.23
C VAL A 83 -6.36 -2.90 -1.30
N SER A 84 -6.14 -1.67 -1.78
CA SER A 84 -7.21 -0.70 -2.01
C SER A 84 -8.21 -1.20 -3.06
N ALA A 85 -7.72 -1.79 -4.16
CA ALA A 85 -8.60 -2.38 -5.17
C ALA A 85 -9.40 -3.57 -4.59
N ALA A 86 -8.78 -4.40 -3.74
CA ALA A 86 -9.48 -5.49 -3.05
C ALA A 86 -10.53 -4.98 -2.06
N ILE A 87 -10.26 -3.88 -1.35
CA ILE A 87 -11.22 -3.21 -0.47
C ILE A 87 -12.41 -2.71 -1.29
N ASP A 88 -12.17 -2.01 -2.40
CA ASP A 88 -13.24 -1.53 -3.30
C ASP A 88 -14.06 -2.70 -3.86
N ALA A 89 -13.42 -3.80 -4.27
CA ALA A 89 -14.10 -5.01 -4.74
C ALA A 89 -14.91 -5.72 -3.65
N THR A 90 -14.59 -5.49 -2.37
CA THR A 90 -15.31 -6.04 -1.22
C THR A 90 -16.56 -5.23 -0.87
N GLN A 91 -16.60 -3.92 -1.18
CA GLN A 91 -17.71 -3.03 -0.80
C GLN A 91 -19.10 -3.54 -1.16
N PRO A 92 -19.35 -4.09 -2.38
CA PRO A 92 -20.67 -4.59 -2.76
C PRO A 92 -21.15 -5.79 -1.92
N PHE A 93 -20.23 -6.44 -1.21
CA PHE A 93 -20.50 -7.67 -0.46
C PHE A 93 -20.46 -7.46 1.05
N LEU A 94 -20.25 -6.25 1.57
CA LEU A 94 -20.10 -6.00 3.03
C LEU A 94 -21.22 -6.61 3.89
N ASP A 95 -22.46 -6.64 3.37
CA ASP A 95 -23.62 -7.18 4.09
C ASP A 95 -23.72 -8.72 4.07
N THR A 96 -22.98 -9.38 3.17
CA THR A 96 -23.05 -10.84 2.92
C THR A 96 -21.70 -11.55 3.10
N HIS A 97 -20.60 -10.79 3.07
CA HIS A 97 -19.24 -11.27 3.19
C HIS A 97 -18.84 -11.24 4.67
N TRP A 98 -18.88 -12.42 5.29
CA TRP A 98 -18.66 -12.57 6.72
C TRP A 98 -17.17 -12.69 7.10
N TYR A 99 -16.26 -12.77 6.12
CA TYR A 99 -14.83 -12.95 6.38
C TYR A 99 -13.92 -12.36 5.29
N GLY A 100 -12.98 -11.51 5.70
CA GLY A 100 -11.84 -11.10 4.87
C GLY A 100 -12.14 -10.11 3.74
N LEU A 101 -11.19 -10.05 2.80
CA LEU A 101 -11.25 -9.26 1.58
C LEU A 101 -11.59 -10.14 0.38
N CYS A 102 -12.46 -9.66 -0.50
CA CYS A 102 -12.70 -10.23 -1.83
C CYS A 102 -11.56 -9.79 -2.77
N PHE A 103 -10.36 -10.35 -2.59
CA PHE A 103 -9.18 -10.02 -3.38
C PHE A 103 -9.05 -10.88 -4.66
N GLU A 104 -9.81 -11.97 -4.78
CA GLU A 104 -9.79 -12.89 -5.92
C GLU A 104 -10.03 -12.18 -7.26
N PRO A 105 -11.01 -11.24 -7.39
CA PRO A 105 -11.22 -10.48 -8.62
C PRO A 105 -10.05 -9.55 -8.97
N CYS A 106 -9.15 -9.27 -8.02
CA CYS A 106 -8.03 -8.36 -8.19
C CYS A 106 -6.71 -9.08 -8.49
N LEU A 107 -6.62 -10.41 -8.37
CA LEU A 107 -5.36 -11.18 -8.46
C LEU A 107 -4.56 -10.91 -9.74
N TRP A 108 -5.23 -10.65 -10.87
CA TRP A 108 -4.57 -10.34 -12.14
C TRP A 108 -3.66 -9.09 -12.04
N ARG A 109 -3.97 -8.14 -11.17
CA ARG A 109 -3.16 -6.93 -10.93
C ARG A 109 -1.78 -7.23 -10.34
N LEU A 110 -1.61 -8.38 -9.70
CA LEU A 110 -0.31 -8.83 -9.19
C LEU A 110 0.67 -9.21 -10.31
N THR A 111 0.15 -9.51 -11.49
CA THR A 111 0.97 -9.88 -12.68
C THR A 111 1.22 -8.71 -13.61
N ASP A 112 0.47 -7.62 -13.48
CA ASP A 112 0.69 -6.43 -14.28
C ASP A 112 2.08 -5.85 -13.98
N SER A 113 2.77 -5.38 -15.01
CA SER A 113 4.18 -4.96 -14.92
C SER A 113 4.33 -3.53 -14.43
N GLY A 114 3.39 -3.04 -13.61
CA GLY A 114 3.47 -1.74 -12.97
C GLY A 114 3.81 -0.62 -13.94
N ASN A 115 3.00 -0.42 -14.98
CA ASN A 115 2.94 0.92 -15.57
C ASN A 115 2.24 1.80 -14.54
N ALA A 116 3.03 2.46 -13.70
CA ALA A 116 2.57 3.63 -12.98
C ALA A 116 2.10 4.62 -14.05
N GLU A 117 0.79 4.78 -14.21
CA GLU A 117 0.26 5.96 -14.86
C GLU A 117 0.80 7.17 -14.09
N THR A 118 1.72 7.91 -14.70
CA THR A 118 2.12 9.22 -14.23
C THR A 118 0.86 10.08 -14.20
N SER A 119 0.47 10.50 -13.00
CA SER A 119 -0.58 11.50 -12.81
C SER A 119 -0.30 12.73 -13.70
N PRO A 120 -1.31 13.35 -14.36
CA PRO A 120 -1.12 14.46 -15.30
C PRO A 120 -0.60 15.78 -14.67
N ALA A 121 -0.09 15.77 -13.44
CA ALA A 121 0.28 16.99 -12.73
C ALA A 121 1.69 17.53 -13.05
N ASP A 122 2.54 16.78 -13.77
CA ASP A 122 3.93 17.18 -14.04
C ASP A 122 4.17 17.84 -15.41
N SER A 123 3.13 18.16 -16.17
CA SER A 123 3.26 19.01 -17.36
C SER A 123 3.00 20.48 -17.01
N ALA A 124 3.93 21.12 -16.31
CA ALA A 124 4.05 22.57 -16.37
C ALA A 124 4.65 22.93 -17.74
N PRO A 125 4.05 23.84 -18.53
CA PRO A 125 4.65 24.26 -19.78
C PRO A 125 5.87 25.13 -19.46
N SER A 126 7.03 24.71 -19.96
CA SER A 126 8.16 25.61 -20.15
C SER A 126 7.79 26.65 -21.20
N ARG A 127 7.37 27.85 -20.75
CA ARG A 127 7.60 29.16 -21.37
C ARG A 127 7.07 30.28 -20.48
#